data_AF-A0A4Q3F678-F1
#
_entry.id   AF-A0A4Q3F678-F1
#
_cell.length_a   1.000
_cell.length_b   1.000
_cell.length_c   1.000
_cell.angle_alpha   90.00
_cell.angle_beta   90.00
_cell.angle_gamma   90.00
#
_symmetry.space_group_name_H-M   'P 1'
#
loop_
_entity.id
_entity.type
_entity.pdbx_description
1 polymer ?
#
loop_
_entity_poly.entity_id
_entity_poly.type
_entity_poly.pdbx_seq_one_letter_code
_entity_poly.pdbx_strand_id
1 'polypeptide(L)' 'MTTDPRLPFLAELEKKILWLASWTIHNANHIRQNEDGMKVGGHQASSASLATIMTALYMAALKPQ' A
#
# COMPACT_ATOMS: atom_id res chain seq x y z
N MET A 1 14.68 -15.77 -21.34
CA MET A 1 13.58 -15.36 -20.44
C MET A 1 13.16 -13.97 -20.86
N THR A 2 11.94 -13.80 -21.37
CA THR A 2 11.37 -12.47 -21.64
C THR A 2 10.84 -11.91 -20.32
N THR A 3 11.27 -10.71 -19.96
CA THR A 3 10.73 -9.95 -18.82
C THR A 3 9.25 -9.67 -19.05
N ASP A 4 8.43 -9.80 -18.01
CA ASP A 4 7.00 -9.50 -18.09
C ASP A 4 6.81 -7.99 -18.37
N PRO A 5 6.18 -7.59 -19.49
CA PRO A 5 6.02 -6.20 -19.86
C PRO A 5 5.15 -5.40 -18.87
N ARG A 6 4.43 -6.08 -17.97
CA ARG A 6 3.59 -5.45 -16.94
C ARG A 6 4.38 -4.94 -15.74
N LEU A 7 5.62 -5.39 -15.55
CA LEU A 7 6.44 -5.06 -14.36
C LEU A 7 6.54 -3.56 -14.05
N PRO A 8 6.75 -2.66 -15.03
CA PRO A 8 6.80 -1.21 -14.75
C PRO A 8 5.47 -0.68 -14.17
N PHE A 9 4.34 -1.17 -14.67
CA PHE A 9 3.02 -0.75 -14.18
C PHE A 9 2.71 -1.30 -12.80
N LEU A 10 3.10 -2.55 -12.53
CA LEU A 10 2.96 -3.17 -11.20
C LEU A 10 3.79 -2.42 -10.15
N ALA A 11 5.01 -2.00 -10.48
CA ALA A 11 5.86 -1.22 -9.59
C ALA A 11 5.25 0.15 -9.23
N GLU A 12 4.64 0.83 -10.21
CA GLU A 12 3.95 2.12 -9.95
C GLU A 12 2.68 1.92 -9.11
N LEU A 13 1.94 0.84 -9.32
CA LEU A 13 0.79 0.48 -8.49
C LEU A 13 1.21 0.19 -7.05
N GLU A 14 2.25 -0.63 -6.84
CA GLU A 14 2.80 -0.92 -5.52
C GLU A 14 3.20 0.37 -4.79
N LYS A 15 3.93 1.26 -5.47
CA LYS A 15 4.35 2.55 -4.92
C LYS A 15 3.16 3.41 -4.49
N LYS A 16 2.09 3.43 -5.29
CA LYS A 16 0.86 4.18 -4.96
C LYS A 16 0.11 3.56 -3.78
N ILE A 17 0.02 2.23 -3.71
CA ILE A 17 -0.59 1.51 -2.60
C ILE A 17 0.18 1.81 -1.30
N LEU A 18 1.50 1.72 -1.32
CA LEU A 18 2.35 2.02 -0.17
C LEU A 18 2.20 3.48 0.28
N TRP A 19 2.15 4.42 -0.67
CA TRP A 19 1.90 5.82 -0.37
C TRP A 19 0.56 6.04 0.32
N LEU A 20 -0.52 5.42 -0.19
CA LEU A 20 -1.86 5.52 0.42
C LEU A 20 -1.92 4.90 1.82
N ALA A 21 -1.28 3.75 2.01
CA ALA A 21 -1.21 3.09 3.32
C ALA A 21 -0.49 3.98 4.36
N SER A 22 0.63 4.59 3.97
CA SER A 22 1.37 5.54 4.81
C SER A 22 0.55 6.80 5.08
N TRP A 23 -0.10 7.33 4.04
CA TRP A 23 -0.93 8.53 4.11
C TRP A 23 -2.12 8.36 5.06
N THR A 24 -2.69 7.17 5.15
CA THR A 24 -3.82 6.89 6.06
C THR A 24 -3.44 7.20 7.52
N ILE A 25 -2.24 6.78 7.95
CA ILE A 25 -1.75 7.05 9.31
C ILE A 25 -1.40 8.53 9.49
N HIS A 26 -0.80 9.16 8.47
CA HIS A 26 -0.52 10.59 8.51
C HIS A 26 -1.80 11.41 8.65
N ASN A 27 -2.79 11.14 7.81
CA ASN A 27 -4.07 11.83 7.83
C ASN A 27 -4.77 11.69 9.19
N ALA A 28 -4.82 10.47 9.74
CA ALA A 28 -5.46 10.20 11.03
C ALA A 28 -4.83 10.95 12.21
N ASN A 29 -3.52 11.20 12.16
CA ASN A 29 -2.77 11.83 13.24
C ASN A 29 -2.56 13.34 13.06
N HIS A 30 -2.62 13.86 11.84
CA HIS A 30 -2.23 15.23 11.54
C HIS A 30 -3.31 16.07 10.83
N ILE A 31 -4.31 15.44 10.22
CA ILE A 31 -5.32 16.14 9.39
C ILE A 31 -6.72 15.97 9.98
N ARG A 32 -7.08 14.76 10.41
CA ARG A 32 -8.36 14.46 11.07
C ARG A 32 -8.51 15.29 12.35
N GLN A 33 -9.71 15.83 12.60
CA GLN A 33 -10.06 16.41 13.90
C GLN A 33 -9.93 15.35 15.00
N ASN A 34 -9.18 15.68 16.05
CA ASN A 34 -8.76 14.74 17.10
C ASN A 34 -9.13 15.29 18.49
N GLU A 35 -10.43 15.33 18.80
CA GLU A 35 -10.98 15.94 20.01
C GLU A 35 -10.54 15.24 21.31
N ASP A 36 -10.30 13.92 21.23
CA ASP A 36 -9.83 13.08 22.33
C ASP A 36 -8.29 13.00 22.42
N GLY A 37 -7.57 13.58 21.45
CA GLY A 37 -6.11 13.56 21.38
C GLY A 37 -5.50 12.19 21.10
N MET A 38 -6.31 11.18 20.73
CA MET A 38 -5.82 9.83 20.54
C MET A 38 -4.97 9.71 19.26
N LYS A 39 -3.77 9.13 19.37
CA LYS A 39 -2.93 8.81 18.22
C LYS A 39 -3.28 7.46 17.63
N VAL A 40 -3.24 7.37 16.30
CA VAL A 40 -3.43 6.14 15.53
C VAL A 40 -2.07 5.56 15.15
N GLY A 41 -1.83 4.31 15.55
CA GLY A 41 -0.62 3.56 15.20
C GLY A 41 -0.74 2.73 13.92
N GLY A 42 0.36 2.13 13.48
CA GLY A 42 0.39 1.18 12.37
C GLY A 42 1.72 0.43 12.24
N HIS A 43 1.70 -0.72 11.56
CA HIS A 43 2.89 -1.55 11.34
C HIS A 43 3.48 -1.28 9.95
N GLN A 44 4.26 -0.22 9.82
CA GLN A 44 4.74 0.26 8.50
C GLN A 44 5.64 -0.76 7.79
N ALA A 45 6.58 -1.38 8.52
CA ALA A 45 7.53 -2.34 7.94
C ALA A 45 6.83 -3.57 7.36
N SER A 46 5.93 -4.20 8.12
CA SER A 46 5.18 -5.37 7.64
C SER A 46 4.16 -5.00 6.55
N SER A 47 3.62 -3.77 6.58
CA SER A 47 2.70 -3.29 5.55
C SER A 47 3.39 -3.08 4.21
N ALA A 48 4.65 -2.66 4.21
CA ALA A 48 5.45 -2.53 2.98
C ALA A 48 5.64 -3.90 2.30
N SER A 49 6.04 -4.93 3.06
CA SER A 49 6.17 -6.29 2.52
C SER A 49 4.84 -6.85 2.01
N LEU A 50 3.74 -6.55 2.71
CA LEU A 50 2.40 -6.96 2.25
C LEU A 50 2.00 -6.25 0.95
N ALA A 51 2.31 -4.96 0.77
CA ALA A 51 2.01 -4.23 -0.46
C ALA A 51 2.68 -4.89 -1.68
N THR A 52 3.93 -5.34 -1.54
CA THR A 52 4.64 -6.11 -2.58
C THR A 52 3.93 -7.43 -2.91
N ILE A 53 3.63 -8.24 -1.88
CA ILE A 53 2.98 -9.56 -2.07
C ILE A 53 1.60 -9.39 -2.70
N MET A 54 0.79 -8.44 -2.21
CA MET A 54 -0.56 -8.22 -2.69
C MET A 54 -0.57 -7.69 -4.12
N THR A 55 0.41 -6.86 -4.51
CA THR A 55 0.57 -6.42 -5.90
C THR A 55 0.85 -7.62 -6.81
N ALA A 56 1.79 -8.50 -6.44
CA ALA A 56 2.08 -9.70 -7.22
C ALA A 56 0.88 -10.65 -7.31
N LEU A 57 0.18 -10.89 -6.20
CA LEU A 57 -0.95 -11.80 -6.17
C LEU A 57 -2.15 -11.22 -6.91
N TYR A 58 -2.70 -10.09 -6.46
CA TYR A 58 -4.00 -9.61 -6.95
C TYR A 58 -3.94 -8.85 -8.27
N MET A 59 -2.79 -8.26 -8.62
CA MET A 59 -2.67 -7.47 -9.85
C MET A 59 -1.98 -8.23 -10.99
N ALA A 60 -1.29 -9.35 -10.70
CA ALA A 60 -0.55 -10.09 -11.72
C ALA A 60 -0.95 -11.57 -11.86
N ALA A 61 -1.13 -12.29 -10.74
CA ALA A 61 -1.32 -13.75 -10.74
C ALA A 61 -2.79 -14.19 -10.63
N LEU A 62 -3.53 -13.60 -9.70
CA LEU A 62 -4.95 -13.87 -9.47
C LEU A 62 -5.79 -13.11 -10.50
N LYS A 63 -6.87 -13.73 -10.98
CA LYS A 63 -7.84 -13.10 -11.86
C LYS A 63 -9.13 -12.79 -11.08
N PRO A 64 -9.84 -11.71 -11.40
CA PRO A 64 -11.19 -11.49 -10.87
C PRO A 64 -12.11 -12.66 -11.26
N GLN A 65 -12.99 -13.04 -10.34
CA GLN A 65 -14.00 -14.09 -10.51
C GLN A 65 -15.11 -13.61 -11.44
#